data_AF-A0A0R3ELY4-F1
#
_entry.id   AF-A0A0R3ELY4-F1
#
_cell.length_a   1.000
_cell.length_b   1.000
_cell.length_c   1.000
_cell.angle_alpha   90.00
_cell.angle_beta   90.00
_cell.angle_gamma   90.00
#
_symmetry.space_group_name_H-M   'P 1'
#
loop_
_entity.id
_entity.type
_entity.pdbx_description
1 polymer ?
#
loop_
_entity_poly.entity_id
_entity_poly.type
_entity_poly.pdbx_seq_one_letter_code
_entity_poly.pdbx_strand_id
1 'polypeptide(L)'
;MAYTRELKAVVPVLIGEHTKADDELLVWLVRESFEREAAAEYLTLTEWRDCGDLHPSEVSPTTEREVLKRPATDFRWRMFTGTATRSVDASIV
;
A
#
# COMPACT_ATOMS: atom_id res chain seq x y z
N MET A 1 9.30 -14.87 -19.97
CA MET A 1 7.98 -14.73 -19.33
C MET A 1 7.95 -13.35 -18.69
N ALA A 2 6.91 -12.56 -18.95
CA ALA A 2 6.72 -11.30 -18.24
C ALA A 2 6.52 -11.63 -16.75
N TYR A 3 7.45 -11.17 -15.91
CA TYR A 3 7.34 -11.34 -14.46
C TYR A 3 6.43 -10.24 -13.93
N THR A 4 5.36 -10.64 -13.24
CA THR A 4 4.38 -9.74 -12.63
C THR A 4 4.34 -9.99 -11.14
N ARG A 5 4.35 -8.92 -10.35
CA ARG A 5 4.27 -8.94 -8.90
C ARG A 5 3.12 -8.06 -8.44
N GLU A 6 2.21 -8.63 -7.66
CA GLU A 6 1.16 -7.90 -6.98
C GLU A 6 1.68 -7.38 -5.64
N LEU A 7 1.46 -6.09 -5.39
CA LEU A 7 1.81 -5.40 -4.16
C LEU A 7 0.53 -4.98 -3.46
N LYS A 8 0.49 -5.18 -2.14
CA LYS A 8 -0.64 -4.80 -1.28
C LYS A 8 -0.11 -4.19 0.00
N ALA A 9 -0.67 -3.05 0.37
CA ALA A 9 -0.39 -2.39 1.64
C ALA A 9 -1.70 -1.99 2.32
N VAL A 10 -1.73 -2.13 3.64
CA VAL A 10 -2.82 -1.67 4.48
C VAL A 10 -2.20 -0.75 5.53
N VAL A 11 -2.62 0.51 5.54
CA VAL A 11 -2.07 1.52 6.45
C VAL A 11 -3.13 1.94 7.47
N PRO A 12 -2.86 1.78 8.78
CA PRO A 12 -3.73 2.29 9.83
C PRO A 12 -3.53 3.80 10.00
N VAL A 13 -4.62 4.56 9.96
CA VAL A 13 -4.65 6.01 10.12
C VAL A 13 -5.51 6.38 11.31
N LEU A 14 -4.98 7.13 12.28
CA LEU A 14 -5.75 7.53 13.46
C LEU A 14 -6.85 8.54 13.07
N ILE A 15 -8.11 8.17 13.32
CA ILE A 15 -9.27 8.97 12.87
C ILE A 15 -9.28 10.38 13.48
N GLY A 16 -8.81 10.51 14.73
CA GLY A 16 -8.82 11.78 15.47
C GLY A 16 -7.63 12.71 15.18
N GLU A 17 -6.60 12.25 14.48
CA GLU A 17 -5.33 12.97 14.33
C GLU A 17 -4.98 13.29 12.87
N HIS A 18 -5.78 12.83 11.91
CA HIS A 18 -5.47 12.96 10.49
C HIS A 18 -6.24 14.11 9.82
N THR A 19 -5.52 14.94 9.06
CA THR A 19 -6.11 15.97 8.21
C THR A 19 -6.19 15.51 6.75
N LYS A 20 -6.88 16.29 5.90
CA LYS A 20 -6.91 16.02 4.45
C LYS A 20 -5.53 16.12 3.79
N ALA A 21 -4.66 17.01 4.29
CA ALA A 21 -3.30 17.15 3.76
C ALA A 21 -2.44 15.91 4.10
N ASP A 22 -2.63 15.35 5.29
CA ASP A 22 -1.95 14.11 5.68
C ASP A 22 -2.44 12.94 4.82
N ASP A 23 -3.73 12.90 4.45
CA ASP A 23 -4.28 11.88 3.55
C ASP A 23 -3.65 11.92 2.15
N GLU A 24 -3.35 13.11 1.62
CA GLU A 24 -2.66 13.28 0.34
C GLU A 24 -1.20 12.86 0.43
N LEU A 25 -0.52 13.24 1.51
CA LEU A 25 0.86 12.84 1.78
C LEU A 25 0.98 11.32 1.93
N LEU A 26 0.03 10.69 2.64
CA LEU A 26 -0.04 9.25 2.79
C LEU A 26 -0.14 8.54 1.44
N VAL A 27 -1.03 9.00 0.56
CA VAL A 27 -1.19 8.45 -0.79
C VAL A 27 0.13 8.51 -1.55
N TRP A 28 0.80 9.67 -1.49
CA TRP A 28 2.08 9.88 -2.15
C TRP A 28 3.17 8.95 -1.58
N LEU A 29 3.30 8.85 -0.25
CA LEU A 29 4.27 7.99 0.42
C LEU A 29 4.07 6.51 0.08
N VAL A 30 2.82 6.04 0.07
CA VAL A 30 2.52 4.64 -0.26
C VAL A 30 2.87 4.35 -1.71
N ARG A 31 2.51 5.26 -2.63
CA ARG A 31 2.89 5.11 -4.04
C ARG A 31 4.42 5.08 -4.20
N GLU A 32 5.15 6.00 -3.56
CA GLU A 32 6.62 6.02 -3.61
C GLU A 32 7.20 4.70 -3.07
N SER A 33 6.64 4.15 -2.00
CA SER A 33 7.06 2.86 -1.44
C SER A 33 6.87 1.72 -2.44
N PHE A 34 5.76 1.70 -3.18
CA PHE A 34 5.49 0.67 -4.20
C PHE A 34 6.46 0.80 -5.37
N GLU A 35 6.74 2.02 -5.82
CA GLU A 35 7.72 2.28 -6.88
C GLU A 35 9.13 1.83 -6.45
N ARG A 36 9.53 2.11 -5.21
CA ARG A 36 10.83 1.66 -4.66
C ARG A 36 10.91 0.14 -4.53
N GLU A 37 9.85 -0.50 -4.07
CA GLU A 37 9.80 -1.96 -3.94
C GLU A 37 9.84 -2.65 -5.30
N ALA A 38 9.11 -2.13 -6.30
CA ALA A 38 9.19 -2.59 -7.67
C ALA A 38 10.61 -2.40 -8.23
N ALA A 39 11.22 -1.23 -8.03
CA ALA A 39 12.57 -0.93 -8.51
C ALA A 39 13.64 -1.84 -7.91
N ALA A 40 13.50 -2.23 -6.64
CA ALA A 40 14.40 -3.18 -5.98
C ALA A 40 14.45 -4.55 -6.68
N GLU A 41 13.39 -4.91 -7.40
CA GLU A 41 13.29 -6.16 -8.18
C GLU A 41 13.47 -5.98 -9.69
N TYR A 42 13.92 -4.79 -10.11
CA TYR A 42 13.99 -4.42 -11.53
C TYR A 42 12.63 -4.57 -12.22
N LEU A 43 11.57 -4.15 -11.53
CA LEU A 43 10.20 -4.04 -12.04
C LEU A 43 9.79 -2.57 -12.13
N THR A 44 8.77 -2.31 -12.94
CA THR A 44 8.11 -1.01 -13.01
C THR A 44 6.67 -1.14 -12.53
N LEU A 45 6.23 -0.22 -11.69
CA LEU A 45 4.83 -0.14 -11.26
C LEU A 45 3.97 0.27 -12.46
N THR A 46 3.13 -0.65 -12.96
CA THR A 46 2.27 -0.41 -14.12
C THR A 46 0.84 -0.10 -13.74
N GLU A 47 0.39 -0.61 -12.59
CA GLU A 47 -0.94 -0.30 -12.06
C GLU A 47 -0.82 0.12 -10.61
N TRP A 48 -1.63 1.08 -10.22
CA TRP A 48 -1.75 1.54 -8.85
C TRP A 48 -3.20 1.92 -8.58
N ARG A 49 -3.70 1.53 -7.41
CA ARG A 49 -5.06 1.81 -6.98
C ARG A 49 -5.09 2.07 -5.47
N ASP A 50 -5.72 3.18 -5.14
CA ASP A 50 -6.25 3.43 -3.81
C ASP A 50 -7.63 2.76 -3.71
N CYS A 51 -7.73 1.73 -2.86
CA CYS A 51 -8.96 0.98 -2.66
C CYS A 51 -9.85 1.61 -1.59
N GLY A 52 -9.43 2.72 -0.99
CA GLY A 52 -10.16 3.41 0.07
C GLY A 52 -10.10 2.68 1.40
N ASP A 53 -11.16 2.83 2.18
CA ASP A 53 -11.21 2.41 3.58
C ASP A 53 -11.74 0.99 3.71
N LEU A 54 -10.95 0.13 4.33
CA LEU A 54 -11.37 -1.19 4.79
C LEU A 54 -12.18 -1.09 6.06
N HIS A 55 -13.18 -1.96 6.18
CA HIS A 55 -13.90 -2.11 7.44
C HIS A 55 -12.95 -2.72 8.50
N PRO A 56 -12.95 -2.22 9.75
CA PRO A 56 -12.06 -2.75 10.80
C PRO A 56 -12.17 -4.26 11.04
N SER A 57 -13.34 -4.85 10.76
CA SER A 57 -13.54 -6.31 10.87
C SER A 57 -12.77 -7.14 9.84
N GLU A 58 -12.25 -6.51 8.78
CA GLU A 58 -11.43 -7.17 7.75
C GLU A 58 -9.95 -7.23 8.14
N VAL A 59 -9.58 -6.59 9.26
CA VAL A 59 -8.22 -6.58 9.77
C VAL A 59 -8.04 -7.69 10.80
N SER A 60 -6.89 -8.36 10.75
CA SER A 60 -6.59 -9.45 11.68
C SER A 60 -6.55 -8.97 13.13
N PRO A 61 -7.20 -9.65 14.09
CA PRO A 61 -7.17 -9.32 15.52
C PRO A 61 -5.75 -9.31 16.11
N THR A 62 -4.82 -10.03 15.49
CA THR A 62 -3.41 -10.07 15.92
C THR A 62 -2.74 -8.71 15.72
N THR A 63 -3.09 -8.00 14.64
CA THR A 63 -2.55 -6.66 14.34
C THR A 63 -2.96 -5.63 15.40
N GLU A 64 -4.19 -5.73 15.92
CA GLU A 64 -4.70 -4.86 16.99
C GLU A 64 -3.90 -4.99 18.29
N ARG A 65 -3.65 -6.24 18.71
CA ARG A 65 -3.09 -6.55 20.02
C ARG A 65 -1.57 -6.42 20.06
N GLU A 66 -0.89 -6.86 19.01
CA GLU A 66 0.57 -7.00 19.05
C GLU A 66 1.30 -5.80 18.44
N VAL A 67 0.72 -5.19 17.40
CA VAL A 67 1.40 -4.13 16.63
C VAL A 67 0.92 -2.75 17.07
N LEU A 68 -0.40 -2.51 17.12
CA LEU A 68 -0.95 -1.17 17.34
C LEU A 68 -1.23 -0.84 18.81
N LYS A 69 -1.43 -1.86 19.66
CA LYS A 69 -1.75 -1.72 21.10
C LYS A 69 -2.95 -0.78 21.37
N ARG A 70 -3.85 -0.65 20.38
CA ARG A 70 -5.09 0.13 20.41
C ARG A 70 -6.18 -0.61 19.63
N PRO A 71 -7.47 -0.42 19.95
CA PRO A 71 -8.57 -1.02 19.20
C PRO A 71 -8.53 -0.65 17.71
N ALA A 72 -8.85 -1.58 16.79
CA ALA A 72 -8.91 -1.27 15.36
C ALA A 72 -9.94 -0.20 15.00
N THR A 73 -10.94 0.01 15.84
CA THR A 73 -11.99 1.03 15.68
C THR A 73 -11.45 2.46 15.77
N ASP A 74 -10.28 2.66 16.37
CA ASP A 74 -9.64 3.97 16.49
C ASP A 74 -8.92 4.37 15.19
N PHE A 75 -8.81 3.43 14.25
CA PHE A 75 -8.10 3.59 13.00
C PHE A 75 -9.04 3.48 11.80
N ARG A 76 -8.80 4.34 10.83
CA ARG A 76 -9.24 4.22 9.45
C ARG A 76 -8.19 3.41 8.71
N TRP A 77 -8.59 2.31 8.10
CA TRP A 77 -7.66 1.36 7.46
C TRP A 77 -7.65 1.59 5.96
N ARG A 78 -6.67 2.32 5.42
CA ARG A 78 -6.60 2.53 3.96
C ARG A 78 -5.87 1.38 3.29
N MET A 79 -6.48 0.84 2.24
CA MET A 79 -5.90 -0.22 1.42
C MET A 79 -5.40 0.32 0.10
N PHE A 80 -4.19 -0.10 -0.26
CA PHE A 80 -3.57 0.23 -1.53
C PHE A 80 -3.12 -1.05 -2.21
N THR A 81 -3.29 -1.09 -3.53
CA THR A 81 -2.84 -2.18 -4.37
C THR A 81 -2.08 -1.66 -5.57
N GLY A 82 -1.16 -2.45 -6.08
CA GLY A 82 -0.42 -2.13 -7.28
C GLY A 82 0.12 -3.36 -7.95
N THR A 83 0.36 -3.24 -9.25
CA THR A 83 0.90 -4.31 -10.08
C THR A 83 2.21 -3.82 -10.65
N ALA A 84 3.30 -4.52 -10.35
CA ALA A 84 4.62 -4.26 -10.90
C ALA A 84 4.95 -5.32 -11.95
N THR A 85 5.46 -4.90 -13.10
CA THR A 85 5.81 -5.81 -14.19
C THR A 85 7.21 -5.56 -14.71
N ARG A 86 7.84 -6.62 -15.23
CA ARG A 86 9.09 -6.51 -15.98
C ARG A 86 8.76 -6.37 -17.46
N SER A 87 9.00 -5.19 -18.03
CA SER A 87 8.96 -4.98 -19.47
C SER A 87 10.01 -5.87 -20.12
N VAL A 88 9.59 -6.71 -21.06
CA VAL A 88 10.50 -7.61 -21.82
C VAL A 88 11.36 -6.81 -22.81
N ASP A 89 11.07 -5.53 -23.02
CA ASP A 89 11.78 -4.59 -23.91
C ASP A 89 13.12 -4.07 -23.36
N ALA A 90 13.77 -4.79 -22.45
CA ALA A 90 15.23 -4.71 -22.34
C ALA A 90 15.86 -5.55 -23.47
N SER A 91 15.48 -5.26 -24.72
CA SER A 91 16.17 -5.75 -25.89
C SER A 91 17.57 -5.15 -25.85
N ILE A 92 18.54 -6.01 -25.56
CA ILE A 92 19.97 -5.78 -25.65
C ILE A 92 20.24 -5.13 -27.02
N VAL A 93 20.65 -3.86 -27.04
CA VAL A 93 21.30 -3.21 -28.19
C VAL A 93 22.76 -3.01 -27.84
#